data_AF-A0AA41X0M7-F1
#
_entry.id   AF-A0AA41X0M7-F1
#
_cell.length_a   1.000
_cell.length_b   1.000
_cell.length_c   1.000
_cell.angle_alpha   90.00
_cell.angle_beta   90.00
_cell.angle_gamma   90.00
#
_symmetry.space_group_name_H-M   'P 1'
#
loop_
_entity.id
_entity.type
_entity.pdbx_description
1 polymer ?
#
loop_
_entity_poly.entity_id
_entity_poly.type
_entity_poly.pdbx_seq_one_letter_code
_entity_poly.pdbx_strand_id
1 'polypeptide(L)'
;SGLYPPSIKSEVPQDYLSRYFNQLFDNSYQVTKQLRSMVVFATHNLIQDPPFSNMDVVSCRNTLIYLQNPAQQKVMAFFHFA
;
A
#
# COMPACT_ATOMS: atom_id res chain seq x y z
N SER A 1 -4.06 3.59 -12.10
CA SER A 1 -3.11 4.71 -12.24
C SER A 1 -2.90 5.31 -10.86
N GLY A 2 -1.66 5.61 -10.46
CA GLY A 2 -1.35 6.22 -9.16
C GLY A 2 -1.55 7.73 -9.19
N LEU A 3 -2.81 8.17 -9.31
CA LEU A 3 -3.21 9.57 -9.40
C LEU A 3 -3.59 10.10 -8.02
N TYR A 4 -3.14 11.31 -7.71
CA TYR A 4 -3.34 11.96 -6.43
C TYR A 4 -3.73 13.43 -6.63
N PRO A 5 -4.57 13.98 -5.75
CA PRO A 5 -4.96 15.38 -5.80
C PRO A 5 -3.77 16.31 -5.49
N PRO A 6 -3.88 17.61 -5.81
CA PRO A 6 -2.84 18.59 -5.50
C PRO A 6 -2.47 18.67 -4.00
N SER A 7 -3.36 18.25 -3.10
CA SER A 7 -3.15 18.26 -1.64
C SER A 7 -2.03 17.33 -1.18
N ILE A 8 -1.59 16.36 -2.00
CA ILE A 8 -0.47 15.48 -1.64
C ILE A 8 0.83 16.24 -1.31
N LYS A 9 0.97 17.49 -1.77
CA LYS A 9 2.09 18.38 -1.44
C LYS A 9 2.30 18.59 0.06
N SER A 10 1.24 18.53 0.86
CA SER A 10 1.36 18.68 2.32
C SER A 10 1.69 17.37 3.04
N GLU A 11 1.55 16.23 2.36
CA GLU A 11 1.70 14.89 2.95
C GLU A 11 3.05 14.25 2.58
N VAL A 12 3.63 14.64 1.44
CA VAL A 12 4.86 14.06 0.91
C VAL A 12 5.94 15.15 0.83
N PRO A 13 7.17 14.89 1.33
CA PRO A 13 8.26 15.86 1.20
C PRO A 13 8.58 16.20 -0.27
N GLN A 14 8.99 17.45 -0.50
CA GLN A 14 9.20 18.00 -1.86
C GLN A 14 10.21 17.18 -2.69
N ASP A 15 11.25 16.64 -2.07
CA ASP A 15 12.26 15.82 -2.75
C ASP A 15 11.67 14.52 -3.30
N TYR A 16 10.72 13.90 -2.58
CA TYR A 16 10.02 12.72 -3.06
C TYR A 16 9.02 13.05 -4.16
N LEU A 17 8.30 14.18 -4.03
CA LEU A 17 7.36 14.62 -5.06
C LEU A 17 8.06 14.89 -6.39
N SER A 18 9.16 15.65 -6.37
CA SER A 18 9.93 15.97 -7.57
C SER A 18 10.56 14.74 -8.23
N ARG A 19 10.95 13.72 -7.45
CA ARG A 19 11.60 12.51 -7.96
C ARG A 19 10.62 11.45 -8.44
N TYR A 20 9.49 11.28 -7.76
CA TYR A 20 8.61 10.12 -7.93
C TYR A 20 7.21 10.45 -8.44
N PHE A 21 6.89 11.71 -8.69
CA PHE A 21 5.62 12.12 -9.28
C PHE A 21 5.81 13.05 -10.47
N ASN A 22 4.93 12.90 -11.46
CA ASN A 22 4.75 13.83 -12.56
C ASN A 22 3.55 14.72 -12.24
N GLN A 23 3.72 16.04 -12.29
CA GLN A 23 2.58 16.96 -12.23
C GLN A 23 1.86 16.98 -13.59
N LEU A 24 0.54 16.83 -13.57
CA LEU A 24 -0.31 16.85 -14.75
C LEU A 24 -0.90 18.25 -15.00
N PHE A 25 -1.50 18.45 -16.18
CA PHE A 25 -2.06 19.74 -16.61
C PHE A 25 -3.17 20.28 -15.68
N ASP A 26 -3.90 19.39 -15.01
CA ASP A 26 -4.98 19.71 -14.06
C ASP A 26 -4.47 19.92 -12.62
N ASN A 27 -3.14 20.07 -12.44
CA ASN A 27 -2.44 20.14 -11.16
C ASN A 27 -2.49 18.86 -10.30
N SER A 28 -3.06 17.77 -10.80
CA SER A 28 -2.96 16.48 -10.14
C SER A 28 -1.53 15.91 -10.25
N TYR A 29 -1.22 14.95 -9.40
CA TYR A 29 0.07 14.27 -9.36
C TYR A 29 -0.11 12.83 -9.78
N GLN A 30 0.76 12.35 -10.65
CA GLN A 30 0.80 10.94 -11.02
C GLN A 30 2.14 10.32 -10.63
N VAL A 31 2.12 9.25 -9.84
CA VAL A 31 3.32 8.47 -9.52
C VAL A 31 4.03 8.04 -10.81
N THR A 32 5.35 8.15 -10.90
CA THR A 32 6.12 7.78 -12.10
C THR A 32 5.89 6.32 -12.51
N LYS A 33 6.03 6.02 -13.81
CA LYS A 33 5.90 4.64 -14.31
C LYS A 33 6.91 3.69 -13.66
N GLN A 34 8.14 4.16 -13.42
CA GLN A 34 9.21 3.39 -12.77
C GLN A 34 8.82 2.96 -11.35
N LEU A 35 8.26 3.86 -10.53
CA LEU A 35 7.83 3.48 -9.19
C LEU A 35 6.63 2.53 -9.23
N ARG A 36 5.65 2.79 -10.11
CA ARG A 36 4.49 1.89 -10.26
C ARG A 36 4.86 0.49 -10.70
N SER A 37 5.91 0.30 -11.52
CA SER A 37 6.35 -1.03 -11.95
C SER A 37 6.96 -1.87 -10.83
N MET A 38 7.28 -1.27 -9.67
CA MET A 38 7.78 -1.99 -8.51
C MET A 38 6.66 -2.46 -7.57
N VAL A 39 5.39 -2.14 -7.88
CA VAL A 39 4.24 -2.42 -7.01
C VAL A 39 3.21 -3.27 -7.75
N VAL A 40 2.79 -4.37 -7.13
CA VAL A 40 1.69 -5.21 -7.59
C VAL A 40 0.47 -4.95 -6.72
N PHE A 41 -0.67 -4.70 -7.35
CA PHE A 41 -1.97 -4.62 -6.68
C PHE A 41 -2.71 -5.93 -6.92
N ALA A 42 -3.14 -6.58 -5.84
CA ALA A 42 -3.95 -7.78 -5.89
C ALA A 42 -5.10 -7.68 -4.88
N THR A 43 -6.28 -8.17 -5.25
CA THR A 43 -7.36 -8.37 -4.30
C THR A 43 -6.99 -9.55 -3.41
N HIS A 44 -7.08 -9.37 -2.10
CA HIS A 44 -6.68 -10.39 -1.14
C HIS A 44 -7.53 -10.29 0.13
N ASN A 45 -8.14 -11.41 0.53
CA ASN A 45 -8.88 -11.56 1.78
C ASN A 45 -7.96 -12.18 2.83
N LEU A 46 -7.53 -11.37 3.80
CA LEU A 46 -6.61 -11.75 4.87
C LEU A 46 -7.02 -12.99 5.69
N ILE A 47 -8.31 -13.34 5.70
CA ILE A 47 -8.84 -14.44 6.52
C ILE A 47 -9.00 -15.73 5.69
N GLN A 48 -9.24 -15.61 4.38
CA GLN A 48 -9.57 -16.74 3.52
C GLN A 48 -8.42 -17.15 2.61
N ASP A 49 -7.69 -16.17 2.09
CA ASP A 49 -6.65 -16.42 1.11
C ASP A 49 -5.34 -16.80 1.81
N PRO A 50 -4.52 -17.67 1.18
CA PRO A 50 -3.21 -18.03 1.73
C PRO A 50 -2.27 -16.82 1.74
N PRO A 51 -1.36 -16.71 2.74
CA PRO A 51 -0.39 -15.62 2.78
C PRO A 51 0.58 -15.69 1.59
N PHE A 52 1.09 -14.52 1.19
CA PHE A 52 2.25 -14.46 0.32
C PHE A 52 3.48 -14.97 1.08
N SER A 53 4.27 -15.85 0.46
CA SER A 53 5.50 -16.38 1.07
C SER A 53 6.72 -15.53 0.75
N ASN A 54 7.73 -15.61 1.61
CA ASN A 54 9.01 -14.90 1.52
C ASN A 54 8.87 -13.38 1.60
N MET A 55 8.03 -12.90 2.51
CA MET A 55 7.85 -11.48 2.81
C MET A 55 8.84 -11.04 3.89
N ASP A 56 9.77 -10.15 3.55
CA ASP A 56 10.70 -9.60 4.53
C ASP A 56 10.01 -8.68 5.56
N VAL A 57 8.98 -7.95 5.13
CA VAL A 57 8.23 -7.00 5.95
C VAL A 57 6.75 -7.00 5.57
N VAL A 58 5.89 -7.11 6.58
CA VAL A 58 4.43 -6.95 6.43
C VAL A 58 3.97 -5.70 7.18
N SER A 59 3.22 -4.83 6.48
CA SER A 59 2.57 -3.66 7.07
C SER A 59 1.05 -3.82 7.00
N CYS A 60 0.40 -4.01 8.15
CA CYS A 60 -1.05 -4.10 8.28
C CYS A 60 -1.53 -3.05 9.29
N ARG A 61 -1.82 -1.85 8.79
CA ARG A 61 -2.22 -0.70 9.63
C ARG A 61 -3.72 -0.45 9.52
N ASN A 62 -4.34 -0.10 10.66
CA ASN A 62 -5.76 0.28 10.76
C ASN A 62 -6.79 -0.79 10.35
N THR A 63 -6.39 -1.97 9.86
CA THR A 63 -7.32 -3.03 9.43
C THR A 63 -7.72 -3.98 10.56
N LEU A 64 -6.78 -4.41 11.42
CA LEU A 64 -7.04 -5.47 12.41
C LEU A 64 -8.13 -5.10 13.43
N ILE A 65 -8.31 -3.81 13.71
CA ILE A 65 -9.31 -3.30 14.67
C ILE A 65 -10.76 -3.61 14.28
N TYR A 66 -11.01 -3.96 13.01
CA TYR A 66 -12.33 -4.33 12.51
C TYR A 66 -12.62 -5.83 12.63
N LEU A 67 -11.64 -6.64 13.04
CA LEU A 67 -11.77 -8.10 13.11
C LEU A 67 -12.04 -8.56 14.54
N GLN A 68 -12.84 -9.62 14.69
CA GLN A 68 -12.98 -10.32 15.97
C GLN A 68 -11.70 -11.07 16.34
N ASN A 69 -11.48 -11.31 17.64
CA ASN A 69 -10.26 -11.95 18.16
C ASN A 69 -9.84 -13.24 17.40
N PRO A 70 -10.73 -14.18 17.06
CA PRO A 70 -10.33 -15.38 16.33
C PRO A 70 -9.77 -15.08 14.93
N ALA A 71 -10.34 -14.08 14.24
CA ALA A 71 -9.87 -13.66 12.92
C ALA A 71 -8.53 -12.93 13.02
N GLN A 72 -8.34 -12.05 14.02
CA GLN A 72 -7.04 -11.41 14.26
C GLN A 72 -5.93 -12.45 14.49
N GLN A 73 -6.17 -13.45 15.34
CA GLN A 73 -5.20 -14.52 15.61
C GLN A 73 -4.83 -15.30 14.35
N LYS A 74 -5.81 -15.64 13.51
CA LYS A 74 -5.57 -16.31 12.23
C LYS A 74 -4.69 -15.46 11.30
N VAL A 75 -5.00 -14.17 11.16
CA VAL A 75 -4.23 -13.24 10.32
C VAL A 75 -2.79 -13.09 10.83
N MET A 76 -2.60 -12.99 12.15
CA MET A 76 -1.26 -12.91 12.75
C MET A 76 -0.45 -14.19 12.50
N ALA A 77 -1.08 -15.37 12.55
CA ALA A 77 -0.43 -16.62 12.18
C ALA A 77 -0.02 -16.61 10.70
N PHE A 78 -0.89 -16.14 9.80
CA PHE A 78 -0.57 -16.02 8.37
C PHE A 78 0.60 -15.05 8.12
N PHE A 79 0.67 -13.92 8.82
CA PHE A 79 1.80 -12.99 8.71
C PHE A 79 3.11 -13.57 9.23
N HIS A 80 3.07 -14.47 10.22
CA HIS A 80 4.29 -15.12 10.72
C HIS A 80 4.89 -16.12 9.73
N PHE A 81 4.04 -16.75 8.90
CA PHE A 81 4.47 -17.65 7.84
C PHE A 81 4.87 -16.93 6.54
N ALA A 82 4.46 -15.67 6.40
CA ALA A 82 4.72 -14.86 5.22
C ALA A 82 6.21 -14.58 5.07
#